data_AF-A0A1H5VG15-F1
#
_entry.id   AF-A0A1H5VG15-F1
#
_cell.length_a   1.000
_cell.length_b   1.000
_cell.length_c   1.000
_cell.angle_alpha   90.00
_cell.angle_beta   90.00
_cell.angle_gamma   90.00
#
_symmetry.space_group_name_H-M   'P 1'
#
loop_
_entity.id
_entity.type
_entity.pdbx_description
1 polymer ?
#
loop_
_entity_poly.entity_id
_entity_poly.type
_entity_poly.pdbx_seq_one_letter_code
_entity_poly.pdbx_strand_id
1 'polypeptide(L)'
;MRKSPEIKHCELCQREAPLTFHHLIPRKVHRRPRFKKQYSTEELQQGIWLCYPCHRAVHKFHDEMTLGQELNSLEKLLADPEVLRHISWVKKQKIRQ
;
A
#
# COMPACT_ATOMS: atom_id res chain seq x y z
N MET A 1 17.43 4.13 -3.66
CA MET A 1 16.37 3.54 -2.81
C MET A 1 15.70 4.68 -2.04
N ARG A 2 14.36 4.73 -1.95
CA ARG A 2 13.70 5.68 -1.04
C ARG A 2 14.19 5.37 0.37
N LYS A 3 14.73 6.36 1.09
CA LYS A 3 15.15 6.17 2.49
C LYS A 3 13.91 5.82 3.31
N SER A 4 14.04 4.82 4.18
CA SER A 4 12.97 4.50 5.14
C SER A 4 12.69 5.75 5.97
N PRO A 5 11.41 6.08 6.23
CA PRO A 5 11.06 7.25 7.01
C PRO A 5 11.52 7.06 8.46
N GLU A 6 11.71 8.17 9.18
CA GLU A 6 11.89 8.13 10.64
C GLU A 6 10.69 7.47 11.33
N ILE A 7 9.52 7.54 10.69
CA ILE A 7 8.28 6.90 11.12
C ILE A 7 8.42 5.38 10.98
N LYS A 8 8.46 4.68 12.12
CA LYS A 8 8.54 3.21 12.18
C LYS A 8 7.18 2.51 12.18
N HIS A 9 6.09 3.25 12.03
CA HIS A 9 4.73 2.72 12.08
C HIS A 9 4.15 2.47 10.68
N CYS A 10 3.52 1.32 10.49
CA CYS A 10 2.82 0.99 9.26
C CYS A 10 1.56 1.86 9.09
N GLU A 11 1.39 2.48 7.92
CA GLU A 11 0.25 3.38 7.69
C GLU A 11 -1.13 2.69 7.73
N LEU A 12 -1.20 1.38 7.43
CA LEU A 12 -2.44 0.60 7.55
C LEU A 12 -2.68 0.07 8.97
N CYS A 13 -1.74 -0.71 9.52
CA CYS A 13 -1.98 -1.39 10.80
C CYS A 13 -1.49 -0.63 12.04
N GLN A 14 -0.78 0.49 11.85
CA GLN A 14 -0.27 1.37 12.91
C GLN A 14 0.66 0.68 13.92
N ARG A 15 1.20 -0.51 13.59
CA ARG A 15 2.21 -1.18 14.40
C ARG A 15 3.60 -0.69 14.05
N GLU A 16 4.47 -0.62 15.05
CA GLU A 16 5.90 -0.42 14.86
C GLU A 16 6.54 -1.69 14.27
N ALA A 17 7.09 -1.61 13.07
CA ALA A 17 7.70 -2.74 12.38
C ALA A 17 8.60 -2.28 11.23
N PRO A 18 9.49 -3.15 10.69
CA PRO A 18 10.19 -2.86 9.45
C PRO A 18 9.21 -2.55 8.31
N LEU A 19 9.40 -1.41 7.66
CA LEU A 19 8.51 -0.90 6.62
C LEU A 19 9.11 -1.09 5.23
N THR A 20 8.21 -1.22 4.26
CA THR A 20 8.50 -1.30 2.83
C THR A 20 7.63 -0.30 2.10
N PHE A 21 8.16 0.30 1.04
CA PHE A 21 7.40 1.26 0.26
C PHE A 21 6.44 0.55 -0.71
N HIS A 22 5.16 0.83 -0.59
CA HIS A 22 4.10 0.35 -1.48
C HIS A 22 3.63 1.50 -2.38
N HIS A 23 3.58 1.30 -3.69
CA HIS A 23 3.05 2.33 -4.60
C HIS A 23 1.53 2.24 -4.63
N LEU A 24 0.86 3.37 -4.40
CA LEU A 24 -0.62 3.44 -4.45
C LEU A 24 -1.13 3.11 -5.86
N ILE A 25 -0.42 3.59 -6.90
CA ILE A 25 -0.61 3.14 -8.28
C ILE A 25 0.54 2.19 -8.63
N PRO A 26 0.29 0.87 -8.83
CA PRO A 26 1.36 -0.08 -9.06
C PRO A 26 2.22 0.26 -10.28
N ARG A 27 3.54 0.15 -10.15
CA ARG A 27 4.50 0.45 -11.25
C ARG A 27 4.21 -0.32 -12.54
N LYS A 28 3.66 -1.54 -12.43
CA LYS A 28 3.28 -2.37 -13.58
C LYS A 28 2.22 -1.71 -14.47
N VAL A 29 1.35 -0.87 -13.91
CA VAL A 29 0.28 -0.20 -14.67
C VAL A 29 0.65 1.20 -15.17
N HIS A 30 1.76 1.79 -14.68
CA HIS A 30 2.20 3.15 -15.06
C HIS A 30 2.35 3.34 -16.58
N ARG A 31 2.75 2.30 -17.32
CA ARG A 31 2.97 2.41 -18.76
C ARG A 31 1.67 2.39 -19.57
N ARG A 32 0.55 1.98 -18.99
CA ARG A 32 -0.73 1.85 -19.69
C ARG A 32 -1.28 3.24 -20.04
N PRO A 33 -1.82 3.47 -21.26
CA PRO A 33 -2.20 4.80 -21.73
C PRO A 33 -3.15 5.55 -20.80
N ARG A 34 -4.11 4.86 -20.17
CA ARG A 34 -5.08 5.47 -19.27
C ARG A 34 -4.43 6.13 -18.05
N PHE A 35 -3.43 5.48 -17.45
CA PHE A 35 -2.73 6.00 -16.28
C PHE A 35 -1.80 7.15 -16.64
N LYS A 36 -1.10 7.06 -17.78
CA LYS A 36 -0.25 8.16 -18.29
C LYS A 36 -1.05 9.44 -18.61
N LYS A 37 -2.30 9.29 -19.07
CA LYS A 37 -3.16 10.44 -19.40
C LYS A 37 -3.81 11.05 -18.17
N GLN A 38 -4.10 10.22 -17.17
CA GLN A 38 -4.86 10.63 -15.99
C GLN A 38 -3.97 11.14 -14.85
N TYR A 39 -2.75 10.64 -14.72
CA TYR A 39 -1.86 10.93 -13.60
C TYR A 39 -0.53 11.51 -14.06
N SER A 40 0.00 12.46 -13.29
CA SER A 40 1.36 12.97 -13.44
C SER A 40 2.41 11.93 -13.04
N THR A 41 3.67 12.18 -13.39
CA THR A 41 4.77 11.28 -13.00
C THR A 41 4.91 11.25 -11.47
N GLU A 42 4.67 12.38 -10.82
CA GLU A 42 4.74 12.54 -9.36
C GLU A 42 3.65 11.72 -8.67
N GLU A 43 2.41 11.80 -9.16
CA GLU A 43 1.27 11.02 -8.65
C GLU A 43 1.50 9.52 -8.82
N LEU A 44 1.99 9.07 -9.98
CA LEU A 44 2.34 7.67 -10.22
C LEU A 44 3.42 7.16 -9.25
N GLN A 45 4.29 8.05 -8.77
CA GLN A 45 5.35 7.71 -7.82
C GLN A 45 4.89 7.77 -6.35
N GLN A 46 3.68 8.25 -6.06
CA GLN A 46 3.14 8.27 -4.70
C GLN A 46 2.94 6.85 -4.15
N GLY A 47 2.96 6.77 -2.83
CA GLY A 47 2.92 5.51 -2.12
C GLY A 47 2.97 5.71 -0.62
N ILE A 48 2.87 4.60 0.09
CA ILE A 48 2.75 4.52 1.54
C ILE A 48 3.72 3.47 2.10
N TRP A 49 4.08 3.63 3.36
CA TRP A 49 4.97 2.77 4.11
C TRP A 49 4.19 1.72 4.88
N LEU A 50 4.35 0.47 4.45
CA LEU A 50 3.63 -0.67 5.00
C LEU A 50 4.61 -1.66 5.60
N CYS A 51 4.22 -2.27 6.72
CA CYS A 51 4.93 -3.45 7.20
C CYS A 51 4.74 -4.60 6.20
N TYR A 52 5.69 -5.52 6.18
CA TYR A 52 5.70 -6.63 5.21
C TYR A 52 4.37 -7.42 5.14
N PRO A 53 3.71 -7.79 6.26
CA PRO A 53 2.41 -8.45 6.22
C PRO A 53 1.33 -7.64 5.51
N CYS A 54 1.21 -6.34 5.80
CA CYS A 54 0.21 -5.47 5.18
C CYS A 54 0.50 -5.29 3.69
N HIS A 55 1.75 -5.08 3.31
CA HIS A 55 2.13 -4.95 1.91
C HIS A 55 1.74 -6.22 1.12
N ARG A 56 2.10 -7.39 1.65
CA ARG A 56 1.73 -8.67 1.00
C ARG A 56 0.21 -8.86 0.94
N ALA A 57 -0.51 -8.44 1.97
CA ALA A 57 -1.96 -8.58 2.03
C ALA A 57 -2.65 -7.74 0.94
N VAL A 58 -2.26 -6.48 0.75
CA VAL A 58 -2.82 -5.61 -0.29
C VAL A 58 -2.69 -6.24 -1.68
N HIS A 59 -1.51 -6.77 -2.02
CA HIS A 59 -1.29 -7.48 -3.29
C HIS A 59 -1.87 -8.89 -3.36
N LYS A 60 -2.29 -9.46 -2.23
CA LYS A 60 -2.99 -10.75 -2.19
C LYS A 60 -4.48 -10.58 -2.44
N PHE A 61 -5.07 -9.51 -1.92
CA PHE A 61 -6.51 -9.26 -2.02
C PHE A 61 -6.88 -8.61 -3.35
N HIS A 62 -6.04 -7.71 -3.84
CA HIS A 62 -6.35 -6.89 -5.01
C HIS A 62 -5.24 -6.98 -6.06
N ASP A 63 -5.64 -7.10 -7.33
CA ASP A 63 -4.71 -7.09 -8.45
C ASP A 63 -4.18 -5.67 -8.75
N GLU A 64 -3.19 -5.55 -9.64
CA GLU A 64 -2.59 -4.25 -9.91
C GLU A 64 -3.53 -3.25 -10.59
N MET A 65 -4.57 -3.73 -11.28
CA MET A 65 -5.55 -2.88 -11.94
C MET A 65 -6.54 -2.31 -10.94
N THR A 66 -7.12 -3.14 -10.07
CA THR A 66 -8.01 -2.70 -8.98
C THR A 66 -7.28 -1.72 -8.06
N LEU A 67 -6.04 -2.01 -7.67
CA LEU A 67 -5.22 -1.08 -6.87
C LEU A 67 -5.03 0.27 -7.57
N GLY A 68 -4.68 0.26 -8.86
CA GLY A 68 -4.45 1.51 -9.59
C GLY A 68 -5.71 2.35 -9.80
N GLN A 69 -6.88 1.73 -9.94
CA GLN A 69 -8.12 2.42 -10.34
C GLN A 69 -9.00 2.77 -9.16
N GLU A 70 -9.19 1.82 -8.26
CA GLU A 70 -10.22 1.87 -7.22
C GLU A 70 -9.60 2.14 -5.86
N LEU A 71 -8.46 1.52 -5.56
CA LEU A 71 -7.82 1.51 -4.23
C LEU A 71 -6.47 2.28 -4.19
N ASN A 72 -6.37 3.35 -4.97
CA ASN A 72 -5.15 4.14 -5.16
C ASN A 72 -4.92 5.26 -4.12
N SER A 73 -5.50 5.14 -2.92
CA SER A 73 -5.21 6.04 -1.80
C SER A 73 -5.24 5.30 -0.47
N LEU A 74 -4.63 5.88 0.57
CA LEU A 74 -4.64 5.29 1.92
C LEU A 74 -6.07 5.17 2.45
N GLU A 75 -6.88 6.20 2.27
CA GLU A 75 -8.27 6.25 2.71
C GLU A 75 -9.10 5.14 2.06
N LYS A 76 -8.90 4.91 0.77
CA LYS A 76 -9.57 3.84 0.02
C LYS A 76 -9.15 2.45 0.51
N LEU A 77 -7.86 2.25 0.77
CA LEU A 77 -7.37 1.00 1.37
C LEU A 77 -7.91 0.79 2.79
N LEU A 78 -8.08 1.85 3.58
CA LEU A 78 -8.68 1.78 4.91
C LEU A 78 -10.20 1.60 4.88
N ALA A 79 -10.86 1.94 3.78
CA ALA A 79 -12.29 1.67 3.57
C ALA A 79 -12.57 0.25 3.04
N ASP A 80 -11.56 -0.46 2.54
CA ASP A 80 -11.71 -1.79 1.97
C ASP A 80 -11.96 -2.86 3.06
N PRO A 81 -13.06 -3.63 2.98
CA PRO A 81 -13.40 -4.63 4.00
C PRO A 81 -12.34 -5.75 4.14
N GLU A 82 -11.67 -6.15 3.07
CA GLU A 82 -10.65 -7.20 3.14
C GLU A 82 -9.40 -6.72 3.87
N VAL A 83 -8.95 -5.50 3.55
CA VAL A 83 -7.84 -4.83 4.21
C VAL A 83 -8.18 -4.58 5.69
N LEU A 84 -9.38 -4.12 6.03
CA LEU A 84 -9.80 -3.92 7.43
C LEU A 84 -9.80 -5.21 8.26
N ARG A 85 -10.30 -6.31 7.69
CA ARG A 85 -10.22 -7.63 8.33
C ARG A 85 -8.78 -8.04 8.58
N HIS A 86 -7.90 -7.84 7.59
CA HIS A 86 -6.48 -8.11 7.73
C HIS A 86 -5.83 -7.24 8.82
N ILE A 87 -6.10 -5.93 8.85
CA ILE A 87 -5.56 -5.02 9.86
C ILE A 87 -5.95 -5.49 11.27
N SER A 88 -7.22 -5.85 11.46
CA SER A 88 -7.76 -6.31 12.74
C SER A 88 -7.07 -7.58 13.24
N TRP A 89 -6.73 -8.50 12.32
CA TRP A 89 -5.98 -9.71 12.62
C TRP A 89 -4.50 -9.44 12.85
N VAL A 90 -3.86 -8.64 11.99
CA VAL A 90 -2.42 -8.41 11.97
C VAL A 90 -1.95 -7.62 13.20
N LYS A 91 -2.81 -6.74 13.73
CA LYS A 91 -2.57 -6.01 14.98
C LYS A 91 -2.30 -6.92 16.18
N LYS A 92 -2.85 -8.14 16.17
CA LYS A 92 -2.71 -9.14 17.23
C LYS A 92 -1.49 -10.06 17.05
N GLN A 93 -0.83 -10.01 15.90
CA GLN A 93 0.30 -10.89 15.59
C GLN A 93 1.59 -10.33 16.17
N LYS A 94 2.43 -11.23 16.68
CA LYS A 94 3.79 -10.87 17.12
C LYS A 94 4.57 -10.27 15.96
N ILE A 95 5.22 -9.13 16.19
CA ILE A 95 6.19 -8.57 15.26
C ILE A 95 7.44 -9.43 15.38
N ARG A 96 7.73 -10.22 14.33
CA ARG A 96 9.03 -10.87 14.22
C ARG A 96 9.99 -9.84 13.62
N GLN A 97 11.01 -9.49 14.39
CA GLN A 97 12.11 -8.64 13.95
C GLN A 97 13.03 -9.41 13.01
#